data_AF-X7Z3L6-F1
#
_entry.id   AF-X7Z3L6-F1
#
_cell.length_a   1.000
_cell.length_b   1.000
_cell.length_c   1.000
_cell.angle_alpha   90.00
_cell.angle_beta   90.00
_cell.angle_gamma   90.00
#
_symmetry.space_group_name_H-M   'P 1'
#
loop_
_entity.id
_entity.type
_entity.pdbx_description
1 polymer ?
#
loop_
_entity_poly.entity_id
_entity_poly.type
_entity_poly.pdbx_seq_one_letter_code
_entity_poly.pdbx_strand_id
1 'polypeptide(L)'
;MAVYADGLRRLLRRADYPRGAQRFSFAQRLHPVWRDGRVEQLGWPRVSTQYRSGTRIPTGATIEATTADGTPVRFDVESKLPVPIHVGGGYGGDSDWLHGMWKGEKFTERLTYDMTDSAIIARSGFGVIDHVGRAVCRDGDGDPVEGWGLYEHGVLGRHDPSGFKDWLTVAP
;
A
#
# COMPACT_ATOMS: atom_id res chain seq x y z
N MET A 1 -0.63 -0.59 2.88
CA MET A 1 0.72 -1.15 2.96
C MET A 1 0.64 -2.62 3.30
N ALA A 2 0.59 -3.43 2.26
CA ALA A 2 1.03 -4.81 2.32
C ALA A 2 2.22 -4.89 1.36
N VAL A 3 3.39 -5.24 1.90
CA VAL A 3 4.56 -5.63 1.11
C VAL A 3 4.43 -7.13 0.92
N TYR A 4 4.16 -7.58 -0.31
CA TYR A 4 4.14 -9.00 -0.64
C TYR A 4 5.43 -9.37 -1.36
N ALA A 5 6.43 -9.88 -0.66
CA ALA A 5 7.34 -10.87 -1.22
C ALA A 5 6.72 -12.23 -0.86
N ASP A 6 6.08 -12.89 -1.84
CA ASP A 6 5.34 -14.16 -1.74
C ASP A 6 4.66 -14.50 -0.38
N GLY A 7 3.34 -14.24 -0.27
CA GLY A 7 2.46 -15.04 0.62
C GLY A 7 1.88 -14.44 1.91
N LEU A 8 1.30 -13.22 1.89
CA LEU A 8 0.61 -12.63 3.07
C LEU A 8 -0.92 -12.83 3.05
N ARG A 9 -1.54 -13.31 4.13
CA ARG A 9 -3.00 -13.33 4.34
C ARG A 9 -3.33 -12.72 5.72
N ARG A 10 -4.42 -11.93 5.79
CA ARG A 10 -4.82 -11.00 6.87
C ARG A 10 -5.61 -11.68 8.01
N LEU A 11 -5.32 -11.35 9.28
CA LEU A 11 -6.21 -11.55 10.45
C LEU A 11 -6.21 -10.30 11.34
N LEU A 12 -7.38 -9.87 11.83
CA LEU A 12 -7.63 -8.59 12.51
C LEU A 12 -7.48 -8.72 14.05
N ARG A 13 -6.77 -7.79 14.71
CA ARG A 13 -6.95 -7.52 16.16
C ARG A 13 -7.20 -6.04 16.42
N ARG A 14 -8.14 -5.78 17.34
CA ARG A 14 -8.61 -4.46 17.77
C ARG A 14 -7.71 -3.91 18.88
N ALA A 15 -7.31 -2.65 18.80
CA ALA A 15 -6.78 -1.87 19.93
C ALA A 15 -7.72 -0.70 20.19
N ASP A 16 -8.05 -0.45 21.46
CA ASP A 16 -9.00 0.58 21.89
C ASP A 16 -8.36 1.98 21.81
N TYR A 17 -8.91 2.84 20.95
CA TYR A 17 -8.54 4.24 20.81
C TYR A 17 -9.69 5.18 21.22
N PRO A 18 -9.41 6.44 21.61
CA PRO A 18 -10.45 7.44 21.90
C PRO A 18 -11.46 7.59 20.74
N ARG A 19 -12.72 7.88 21.09
CA ARG A 19 -13.86 7.88 20.15
C ARG A 19 -13.53 8.69 18.89
N GLY A 20 -13.53 8.01 17.74
CA GLY A 20 -13.37 8.61 16.41
C GLY A 20 -11.99 8.48 15.77
N ALA A 21 -10.95 8.05 16.48
CA ALA A 21 -9.60 7.93 15.92
C ALA A 21 -9.04 6.52 16.10
N GLN A 22 -9.47 5.56 15.29
CA GLN A 22 -8.85 4.24 15.29
C GLN A 22 -7.58 4.25 14.44
N ARG A 23 -6.42 3.98 15.06
CA ARG A 23 -5.19 3.70 14.33
C ARG A 23 -4.92 2.21 14.41
N PHE A 24 -4.95 1.55 13.27
CA PHE A 24 -4.53 0.15 13.15
C PHE A 24 -3.19 0.13 12.44
N SER A 25 -2.20 -0.45 13.09
CA SER A 25 -0.89 -0.67 12.49
C SER A 25 -0.39 -2.03 12.97
N PHE A 26 0.06 -2.85 12.05
CA PHE A 26 0.69 -4.12 12.33
C PHE A 26 1.70 -4.43 11.23
N ALA A 27 2.77 -5.12 11.59
CA ALA A 27 3.73 -5.67 10.65
C ALA A 27 4.05 -7.10 11.09
N GLN A 28 4.17 -8.00 10.13
CA GLN A 28 4.46 -9.41 10.35
C GLN A 28 5.41 -9.91 9.28
N ARG A 29 6.26 -10.87 9.65
CA ARG A 29 7.17 -11.59 8.76
C ARG A 29 6.74 -13.06 8.71
N LEU A 30 6.56 -13.60 7.50
CA LEU A 30 5.94 -14.91 7.25
C LEU A 30 6.79 -15.79 6.31
N HIS A 31 6.39 -17.04 6.11
CA HIS A 31 6.92 -17.92 5.04
C HIS A 31 6.86 -17.24 3.66
N PRO A 32 7.89 -17.37 2.80
CA PRO A 32 9.02 -18.30 2.87
C PRO A 32 10.22 -17.84 3.71
N VAL A 33 10.14 -16.68 4.39
CA VAL A 33 11.25 -16.21 5.25
C VAL A 33 11.60 -17.24 6.32
N TRP A 34 10.59 -17.92 6.85
CA TRP A 34 10.76 -19.04 7.78
C TRP A 34 10.21 -20.34 7.18
N ARG A 35 11.09 -21.30 6.92
CA ARG A 35 10.73 -22.60 6.32
C ARG A 35 9.82 -23.45 7.23
N ASP A 36 9.80 -23.17 8.52
CA ASP A 36 8.95 -23.84 9.52
C ASP A 36 7.51 -23.28 9.56
N GLY A 37 7.20 -22.28 8.73
CA GLY A 37 5.88 -21.67 8.65
C GLY A 37 5.56 -20.71 9.80
N ARG A 38 6.52 -20.38 10.67
CA ARG A 38 6.27 -19.46 11.78
C ARG A 38 5.93 -18.06 11.26
N VAL A 39 5.09 -17.39 12.03
CA VAL A 39 4.73 -15.99 11.84
C VAL A 39 5.40 -15.19 12.95
N GLU A 40 6.25 -14.25 12.56
CA GLU A 40 6.88 -13.32 13.50
C GLU A 40 6.11 -12.00 13.47
N GLN A 41 5.57 -11.62 14.63
CA GLN A 41 4.99 -10.29 14.81
C GLN A 41 6.12 -9.28 14.98
N LEU A 42 6.12 -8.25 14.15
CA LEU A 42 6.98 -7.09 14.36
C LEU A 42 6.26 -6.06 15.25
N GLY A 43 7.05 -5.24 15.94
CA GLY A 43 6.59 -4.10 16.71
C GLY A 43 5.83 -3.09 15.86
N TRP A 44 5.47 -1.96 16.47
CA TRP A 44 4.67 -0.94 15.78
C TRP A 44 5.42 -0.35 14.58
N PRO A 45 4.97 -0.57 13.33
CA PRO A 45 5.70 -0.04 12.18
C PRO A 45 5.44 1.46 12.03
N ARG A 46 6.52 2.20 11.78
CA ARG A 46 6.51 3.60 11.36
C ARG A 46 6.72 3.64 9.85
N VAL A 47 5.80 4.26 9.15
CA VAL A 47 5.81 4.31 7.68
C VAL A 47 5.93 5.77 7.24
N SER A 48 6.94 6.05 6.43
CA SER A 48 7.10 7.31 5.71
C SER A 48 7.02 7.02 4.22
N THR A 49 6.20 7.77 3.48
CA THR A 49 6.00 7.54 2.04
C THR A 49 6.38 8.79 1.28
N GLN A 50 7.16 8.63 0.22
CA GLN A 50 7.47 9.68 -0.73
C GLN A 50 6.50 9.60 -1.91
N TYR A 51 6.11 10.75 -2.44
CA TYR A 51 5.12 10.87 -3.50
C TYR A 51 5.69 11.64 -4.68
N ARG A 52 5.15 11.37 -5.86
CA ARG A 52 5.40 12.17 -7.06
C ARG A 52 4.67 13.51 -6.91
N SER A 53 5.42 14.61 -7.07
CA SER A 53 4.90 15.98 -7.09
C SER A 53 3.67 16.11 -7.98
N GLY A 54 2.67 16.87 -7.51
CA GLY A 54 1.39 17.07 -8.18
C GLY A 54 0.43 15.88 -8.11
N THR A 55 0.80 14.79 -7.40
CA THR A 55 -0.04 13.58 -7.31
C THR A 55 -0.11 13.01 -5.89
N ARG A 56 -0.90 11.95 -5.72
CA ARG A 56 -0.86 11.05 -4.56
C ARG A 56 -0.22 9.70 -4.87
N ILE A 57 0.52 9.60 -5.98
CA ILE A 57 1.16 8.36 -6.42
C ILE A 57 2.50 8.21 -5.66
N PRO A 58 2.70 7.15 -4.88
CA PRO A 58 3.93 6.96 -4.14
C PRO A 58 5.09 6.59 -5.07
N THR A 59 6.27 7.16 -4.81
CA THR A 59 7.54 6.82 -5.47
C THR A 59 8.39 5.87 -4.61
N GLY A 60 8.12 5.80 -3.32
CA GLY A 60 8.77 4.88 -2.39
C GLY A 60 8.22 5.01 -0.98
N ALA A 61 8.77 4.19 -0.09
CA ALA A 61 8.50 4.30 1.34
C ALA A 61 9.68 3.82 2.18
N THR A 62 9.83 4.38 3.38
CA THR A 62 10.65 3.80 4.44
C THR A 62 9.72 3.23 5.50
N ILE A 63 9.96 1.98 5.90
CA ILE A 63 9.20 1.27 6.93
C ILE A 63 10.18 0.87 8.03
N GLU A 64 9.95 1.35 9.24
CA GLU A 64 10.77 1.01 10.41
C GLU A 64 9.91 0.25 11.41
N ALA A 65 10.38 -0.93 11.82
CA ALA A 65 9.74 -1.79 12.80
C ALA A 65 10.80 -2.40 13.72
N THR A 66 10.41 -3.33 14.59
CA THR A 66 11.33 -4.07 15.44
C THR A 66 10.90 -5.54 15.53
N THR A 67 11.84 -6.45 15.70
CA THR A 67 11.58 -7.83 16.15
C THR A 67 11.07 -7.83 17.60
N ALA A 68 10.78 -9.03 18.13
CA ALA A 68 10.31 -9.21 19.51
C ALA A 68 11.37 -8.85 20.58
N ASP A 69 12.66 -9.02 20.28
CA ASP A 69 13.76 -8.65 21.17
C ASP A 69 14.17 -7.17 21.06
N GLY A 70 13.49 -6.41 20.19
CA GLY A 70 13.74 -4.99 19.98
C GLY A 70 14.76 -4.69 18.88
N THR A 71 15.31 -5.70 18.20
CA THR A 71 16.21 -5.51 17.06
C THR A 71 15.50 -4.68 15.96
N PRO A 72 16.10 -3.57 15.50
CA PRO A 72 15.50 -2.75 14.45
C PRO A 72 15.38 -3.50 13.13
N VAL A 73 14.22 -3.36 12.48
CA VAL A 73 13.98 -3.85 11.12
C VAL A 73 13.59 -2.67 10.25
N ARG A 74 14.33 -2.42 9.17
CA ARG A 74 14.07 -1.32 8.23
C ARG A 74 13.89 -1.83 6.82
N PHE A 75 12.85 -1.35 6.14
CA PHE A 75 12.67 -1.54 4.71
C PHE A 75 12.75 -0.18 4.01
N ASP A 76 13.58 -0.10 2.97
CA ASP A 76 13.56 0.97 2.00
C ASP A 76 12.92 0.42 0.71
N VAL A 77 11.73 0.94 0.37
CA VAL A 77 10.87 0.46 -0.72
C VAL A 77 10.92 1.46 -1.86
N GLU A 78 11.22 0.97 -3.06
CA GLU A 78 11.04 1.67 -4.31
C GLU A 78 9.70 1.25 -4.95
N SER A 79 8.87 2.22 -5.30
CA SER A 79 7.56 2.03 -5.92
C SER A 79 7.67 2.15 -7.43
N LYS A 80 7.35 1.07 -8.16
CA LYS A 80 7.42 1.02 -9.62
C LYS A 80 6.06 0.66 -10.22
N LEU A 81 5.86 1.09 -11.48
CA LEU A 81 4.72 0.70 -12.31
C LEU A 81 3.37 0.84 -11.57
N PRO A 82 2.93 2.09 -11.28
CA PRO A 82 1.66 2.31 -10.60
C PRO A 82 0.49 1.80 -11.43
N VAL A 83 -0.36 0.98 -10.81
CA VAL A 83 -1.62 0.45 -11.34
C VAL A 83 -2.75 0.92 -10.41
N PRO A 84 -3.39 2.06 -10.70
CA PRO A 84 -4.54 2.53 -9.94
C PRO A 84 -5.74 1.62 -10.23
N ILE A 85 -5.94 0.59 -9.39
CA ILE A 85 -7.04 -0.39 -9.54
C ILE A 85 -8.42 0.25 -9.35
N HIS A 86 -8.45 1.50 -8.88
CA HIS A 86 -9.63 2.36 -8.91
C HIS A 86 -10.14 2.62 -10.33
N VAL A 87 -9.23 2.82 -11.29
CA VAL A 87 -9.57 3.18 -12.67
C VAL A 87 -9.84 1.90 -13.46
N GLY A 88 -11.11 1.65 -13.78
CA GLY A 88 -11.55 0.49 -14.58
C GLY A 88 -11.41 -0.89 -13.92
N GLY A 89 -10.72 -0.99 -12.77
CA GLY A 89 -10.60 -2.22 -11.99
C GLY A 89 -11.76 -2.48 -11.02
N GLY A 90 -12.69 -1.53 -10.89
CA GLY A 90 -13.87 -1.62 -10.02
C GLY A 90 -13.62 -1.47 -8.53
N TYR A 91 -12.37 -1.22 -8.12
CA TYR A 91 -12.00 -1.00 -6.72
C TYR A 91 -12.20 0.46 -6.32
N GLY A 92 -13.42 0.83 -5.96
CA GLY A 92 -13.77 2.15 -5.44
C GLY A 92 -15.06 2.68 -6.06
N GLY A 93 -15.22 4.01 -6.08
CA GLY A 93 -16.39 4.71 -6.61
C GLY A 93 -16.26 5.22 -8.04
N ASP A 94 -15.50 4.53 -8.88
CA ASP A 94 -15.26 4.97 -10.26
C ASP A 94 -16.54 4.89 -11.12
N SER A 95 -16.70 5.80 -12.09
CA SER A 95 -17.95 5.92 -12.85
C SER A 95 -18.21 4.78 -13.82
N ASP A 96 -17.15 4.10 -14.28
CA ASP A 96 -17.22 3.14 -15.37
C ASP A 96 -17.76 1.77 -14.90
N TRP A 97 -17.28 1.32 -13.73
CA TRP A 97 -17.68 0.05 -13.12
C TRP A 97 -17.39 0.05 -11.61
N LEU A 98 -18.25 -0.62 -10.86
CA LEU A 98 -18.10 -0.84 -9.42
C LEU A 98 -18.02 -2.34 -9.11
N HIS A 99 -17.24 -2.69 -8.09
CA HIS A 99 -17.13 -4.07 -7.62
C HIS A 99 -18.51 -4.69 -7.37
N GLY A 100 -18.79 -5.84 -8.00
CA GLY A 100 -20.06 -6.56 -7.87
C GLY A 100 -21.21 -6.04 -8.75
N MET A 101 -20.98 -5.05 -9.62
CA MET A 101 -22.01 -4.56 -10.53
C MET A 101 -22.31 -5.57 -11.65
N TRP A 102 -23.57 -6.03 -11.71
CA TRP A 102 -24.07 -6.88 -12.79
C TRP A 102 -24.40 -6.05 -14.04
N LYS A 103 -23.81 -6.43 -15.19
CA LYS A 103 -24.04 -5.77 -16.49
C LYS A 103 -24.82 -6.63 -17.49
N GLY A 104 -25.40 -7.76 -17.04
CA GLY A 104 -26.16 -8.70 -17.89
C GLY A 104 -25.40 -9.98 -18.23
N GLU A 105 -26.15 -11.02 -18.61
CA GLU A 105 -25.65 -12.41 -18.72
C GLU A 105 -24.48 -12.60 -19.69
N LYS A 106 -24.44 -11.82 -20.76
CA LYS A 106 -23.46 -11.96 -21.85
C LYS A 106 -22.62 -10.70 -22.04
N PHE A 107 -22.43 -9.93 -20.99
CA PHE A 107 -21.66 -8.70 -21.05
C PHE A 107 -20.15 -8.97 -21.04
N THR A 108 -19.44 -8.36 -22.00
CA THR A 108 -17.97 -8.30 -22.04
C THR A 108 -17.56 -6.91 -22.51
N GLU A 109 -16.53 -6.34 -21.88
CA GLU A 109 -16.01 -5.02 -22.22
C GLU A 109 -14.49 -5.02 -22.10
N ARG A 110 -13.83 -4.22 -22.96
CA ARG A 110 -12.40 -3.91 -22.87
C ARG A 110 -12.25 -2.40 -22.82
N LEU A 111 -11.58 -1.92 -21.78
CA LEU A 111 -11.23 -0.51 -21.62
C LEU A 111 -9.71 -0.35 -21.71
N THR A 112 -9.28 0.77 -22.29
CA THR A 112 -7.87 1.16 -22.36
C THR A 112 -7.78 2.59 -21.86
N TYR A 113 -6.92 2.84 -20.89
CA TYR A 113 -6.71 4.16 -20.30
C TYR A 113 -5.33 4.68 -20.63
N ASP A 114 -5.24 5.95 -20.99
CA ASP A 114 -3.97 6.67 -21.03
C ASP A 114 -3.62 7.12 -19.62
N MET A 115 -2.61 6.50 -19.02
CA MET A 115 -2.17 6.81 -17.66
C MET A 115 -1.44 8.16 -17.55
N THR A 116 -1.25 8.87 -18.67
CA THR A 116 -0.73 10.23 -18.72
C THR A 116 -1.84 11.29 -18.82
N ASP A 117 -3.09 10.88 -19.09
CA ASP A 117 -4.23 11.78 -19.12
C ASP A 117 -4.52 12.32 -17.71
N SER A 118 -4.56 13.66 -17.60
CA SER A 118 -4.92 14.39 -16.39
C SER A 118 -6.25 13.95 -15.76
N ALA A 119 -7.25 13.56 -16.56
CA ALA A 119 -8.53 13.08 -16.08
C ALA A 119 -8.42 11.70 -15.38
N ILE A 120 -7.51 10.84 -15.85
CA ILE A 120 -7.20 9.54 -15.26
C ILE A 120 -6.33 9.69 -14.01
N ILE A 121 -5.33 10.58 -14.07
CA ILE A 121 -4.46 10.89 -12.93
C ILE A 121 -5.31 11.44 -11.77
N ALA A 122 -6.27 12.33 -12.05
CA ALA A 122 -7.17 12.89 -11.05
C ALA A 122 -8.00 11.82 -10.32
N ARG A 123 -8.44 10.77 -11.04
CA ARG A 123 -9.19 9.63 -10.46
C ARG A 123 -8.31 8.71 -9.61
N SER A 124 -7.01 8.62 -9.91
CA SER A 124 -6.10 7.65 -9.29
C SER A 124 -5.93 7.84 -7.77
N GLY A 125 -6.11 9.06 -7.25
CA GLY A 125 -6.00 9.37 -5.82
C GLY A 125 -7.21 8.94 -4.97
N PHE A 126 -8.30 8.46 -5.58
CA PHE A 126 -9.55 8.11 -4.90
C PHE A 126 -9.70 6.61 -4.60
N GLY A 127 -8.65 5.82 -4.83
CA GLY A 127 -8.63 4.42 -4.44
C GLY A 127 -7.24 3.95 -4.07
N VAL A 128 -7.09 2.62 -4.07
CA VAL A 128 -5.81 1.96 -3.85
C VAL A 128 -5.04 1.89 -5.17
N ILE A 129 -3.72 1.99 -5.07
CA ILE A 129 -2.80 1.87 -6.20
C ILE A 129 -1.84 0.73 -5.87
N ASP A 130 -1.82 -0.26 -6.76
CA ASP A 130 -0.87 -1.35 -6.74
C ASP A 130 0.41 -0.95 -7.45
N HIS A 131 1.54 -1.37 -6.90
CA HIS A 131 2.85 -1.12 -7.48
C HIS A 131 3.67 -2.39 -7.44
N VAL A 132 4.60 -2.50 -8.37
CA VAL A 132 5.75 -3.38 -8.20
C VAL A 132 6.69 -2.70 -7.21
N GLY A 133 6.80 -3.26 -6.02
CA GLY A 133 7.74 -2.85 -4.98
C GLY A 133 9.06 -3.62 -5.09
N ARG A 134 10.18 -2.89 -5.15
CA ARG A 134 11.51 -3.41 -4.80
C ARG A 134 11.80 -2.94 -3.38
N ALA A 135 12.21 -3.82 -2.49
CA ALA A 135 12.53 -3.47 -1.11
C ALA A 135 13.92 -3.96 -0.74
N VAL A 136 14.66 -3.13 -0.02
CA VAL A 136 15.88 -3.53 0.70
C VAL A 136 15.55 -3.58 2.19
N CYS A 137 15.67 -4.77 2.79
CA CYS A 137 15.45 -5.01 4.20
C CYS A 137 16.79 -5.07 4.95
N ARG A 138 16.86 -4.38 6.10
CA ARG A 138 17.97 -4.46 7.06
C ARG A 138 17.42 -4.95 8.39
N ASP A 139 18.02 -6.00 8.94
CA ASP A 139 17.64 -6.61 10.22
C ASP A 139 18.83 -6.50 11.18
N GLY A 140 18.73 -5.56 12.13
CA GLY A 140 19.87 -5.16 12.96
C GLY A 140 21.09 -4.77 12.12
N ASP A 141 22.24 -5.32 12.50
CA ASP A 141 23.53 -5.12 11.83
C ASP A 141 23.81 -6.15 10.72
N GLY A 142 22.82 -6.97 10.36
CA GLY A 142 22.95 -7.95 9.29
C GLY A 142 23.08 -7.32 7.90
N ASP A 143 23.60 -8.11 6.95
CA ASP A 143 23.68 -7.68 5.55
C ASP A 143 22.29 -7.37 4.99
N PRO A 144 22.15 -6.29 4.19
CA PRO A 144 20.88 -5.96 3.57
C PRO A 144 20.43 -7.05 2.60
N VAL A 145 19.15 -7.40 2.64
CA VAL A 145 18.53 -8.37 1.74
C VAL A 145 17.56 -7.65 0.82
N GLU A 146 17.64 -7.93 -0.47
CA GLU A 146 16.69 -7.42 -1.46
C GLU A 146 15.52 -8.39 -1.67
N GLY A 147 14.32 -7.83 -1.83
CA GLY A 147 13.12 -8.55 -2.23
C GLY A 147 12.25 -7.75 -3.18
N TRP A 148 11.35 -8.45 -3.88
CA TRP A 148 10.40 -7.86 -4.83
C TRP A 148 8.99 -8.39 -4.59
N GLY A 149 8.01 -7.57 -4.90
CA GLY A 149 6.64 -7.99 -5.14
C GLY A 149 5.65 -6.85 -4.95
N LEU A 150 4.45 -7.08 -4.40
CA LEU A 150 3.41 -6.04 -4.42
C LEU A 150 3.65 -4.98 -3.34
N TYR A 151 3.59 -3.70 -3.72
CA TYR A 151 3.48 -2.56 -2.83
C TYR A 151 2.11 -1.88 -3.03
N GLU A 152 1.17 -2.27 -2.18
CA GLU A 152 -0.19 -1.73 -2.20
C GLU A 152 -0.27 -0.48 -1.31
N HIS A 153 -0.65 0.65 -1.93
CA HIS A 153 -0.70 1.95 -1.28
C HIS A 153 -2.05 2.66 -1.51
N GLY A 154 -2.61 3.23 -0.44
CA GLY A 154 -3.80 4.07 -0.52
C GLY A 154 -3.80 5.08 0.61
N VAL A 155 -3.94 6.37 0.26
CA VAL A 155 -4.08 7.48 1.20
C VAL A 155 -5.23 8.37 0.76
N LEU A 156 -6.39 8.07 1.33
CA LEU A 156 -7.69 8.62 0.97
C LEU A 156 -8.06 9.73 1.95
N GLY A 157 -8.47 10.89 1.44
CA GLY A 157 -8.82 12.04 2.27
C GLY A 157 -7.61 12.66 2.97
N ARG A 158 -7.85 13.26 4.14
CA ARG A 158 -6.84 13.94 4.95
C ARG A 158 -5.85 12.93 5.55
N HIS A 159 -4.57 13.20 5.38
CA HIS A 159 -3.48 12.45 6.00
C HIS A 159 -2.34 13.40 6.39
N ASP A 160 -2.40 13.89 7.62
CA ASP A 160 -1.45 14.88 8.15
C ASP A 160 0.04 14.47 8.02
N PRO A 161 0.44 13.20 8.25
CA PRO A 161 1.84 12.80 8.10
C PRO A 161 2.38 12.94 6.67
N SER A 162 1.52 12.83 5.65
CA SER A 162 1.90 13.08 4.25
C SER A 162 1.63 14.52 3.81
N GLY A 163 1.17 15.39 4.71
CA GLY A 163 0.83 16.78 4.38
C GLY A 163 -0.51 16.97 3.66
N PHE A 164 -1.26 15.90 3.38
CA PHE A 164 -2.55 15.99 2.68
C PHE A 164 -3.63 16.52 3.62
N LYS A 165 -4.11 17.75 3.38
CA LYS A 165 -5.02 18.46 4.30
C LYS A 165 -6.50 18.11 4.09
N ASP A 166 -6.84 17.63 2.91
CA ASP A 166 -8.21 17.27 2.51
C ASP A 166 -8.18 16.13 1.47
N TRP A 167 -9.25 15.97 0.69
CA TRP A 167 -9.34 14.97 -0.38
C TRP A 167 -8.55 15.32 -1.66
N LEU A 168 -8.22 16.59 -1.87
CA LEU A 168 -7.70 17.09 -3.15
C LEU A 168 -6.24 17.55 -3.08
N THR A 169 -5.72 17.78 -1.88
CA THR A 169 -4.31 18.15 -1.66
C THR A 169 -3.41 17.06 -2.25
N VAL A 170 -2.40 17.45 -3.01
CA VAL A 170 -1.39 16.56 -3.60
C VAL A 170 0.00 16.90 -3.06
N ALA A 171 0.97 16.01 -3.27
CA ALA A 171 2.35 16.26 -2.88
C ALA A 171 2.93 17.48 -3.63
N PRO A 172 3.77 18.30 -2.98
CA PRO A 172 4.45 19.42 -3.62
C PRO A 172 5.41 18.96 -4.71
#